data_AF-A0A939ZFE7-F1
#
_entry.id   AF-A0A939ZFE7-F1
#
_cell.length_a   1.000
_cell.length_b   1.000
_cell.length_c   1.000
_cell.angle_alpha   90.00
_cell.angle_beta   90.00
_cell.angle_gamma   90.00
#
_symmetry.space_group_name_H-M   'P 1'
#
loop_
_entity.id
_entity.type
_entity.pdbx_description
1 polymer ?
#
loop_
_entity_poly.entity_id
_entity_poly.type
_entity_poly.pdbx_seq_one_letter_code
_entity_poly.pdbx_strand_id
1 'polypeptide(L)'
;MNGLKVVKVAELRSKLAVIPAKLILAVLAVGAILWDTDLEKTFAKVTEKPVYACGMLLIIYGVLSYLYFFIKLFHNYLIGIVIAAAVAYALYTIRDNFTENQQIIIVLIMILGGPVLDLLRFIRYRNMKREVIEESEEFRDKIDDIYDNVHGYDEGYDAGYERGYNRGRNEKIDYYERERIEYSRYEDEYDDEDYIEEKERMPELPTGFFEGCKSPEAIKKRYRDLCKVYHPDNGNGSEAIFNAICDEYNRLMDE
;
A
#
# COMPACT_ATOMS: atom_id res chain seq x y z
N MET A 1 2.52 5.75 8.46
CA MET A 1 3.50 5.95 7.37
C MET A 1 4.11 7.34 7.43
N ASN A 2 5.30 7.47 8.01
CA ASN A 2 6.10 8.69 7.92
C ASN A 2 6.58 8.89 6.46
N GLY A 3 5.81 9.63 5.65
CA GLY A 3 6.17 9.92 4.25
C GLY A 3 7.61 10.46 4.08
N LEU A 4 8.12 11.17 5.08
CA LEU A 4 9.50 11.65 5.13
C LEU A 4 10.55 10.51 5.15
N LYS A 5 10.28 9.38 5.83
CA LYS A 5 11.21 8.23 5.86
C LYS A 5 11.27 7.55 4.49
N VAL A 6 10.12 7.39 3.84
CA VAL A 6 10.02 6.79 2.50
C VAL A 6 10.79 7.61 1.46
N VAL A 7 10.63 8.94 1.48
CA VAL A 7 11.37 9.85 0.60
C VAL A 7 12.88 9.75 0.86
N LYS A 8 13.31 9.72 2.13
CA LYS A 8 14.72 9.53 2.47
C LYS A 8 15.27 8.18 1.99
N VAL A 9 14.49 7.10 2.00
CA VAL A 9 14.91 5.78 1.52
C VAL A 9 15.11 5.82 0.00
N ALA A 10 14.19 6.45 -0.72
CA ALA A 10 14.31 6.67 -2.16
C ALA A 10 15.54 7.51 -2.52
N GLU A 11 15.80 8.59 -1.76
CA GLU A 11 16.98 9.42 -1.92
C GLU A 11 18.27 8.63 -1.67
N LEU A 12 18.33 7.83 -0.60
CA LEU A 12 19.49 6.97 -0.33
C LEU A 12 19.69 5.93 -1.44
N ARG A 13 18.62 5.30 -1.94
CA ARG A 13 18.68 4.34 -3.06
C ARG A 13 19.30 4.97 -4.31
N SER A 14 18.88 6.19 -4.65
CA SER A 14 19.46 6.96 -5.76
C SER A 14 20.97 7.17 -5.55
N LYS A 15 21.38 7.57 -4.34
CA LYS A 15 22.79 7.77 -4.01
C LYS A 15 23.62 6.49 -4.05
N LEU A 16 23.00 5.35 -3.75
CA LEU A 16 23.61 4.01 -3.77
C LEU A 16 23.75 3.43 -5.18
N ALA A 17 22.88 3.81 -6.12
CA ALA A 17 22.95 3.36 -7.51
C ALA A 17 24.27 3.75 -8.22
N VAL A 18 25.00 4.74 -7.68
CA VAL A 18 26.28 5.18 -8.23
C VAL A 18 27.44 4.25 -7.82
N ILE A 19 27.30 3.47 -6.75
CA ILE A 19 28.38 2.59 -6.26
C ILE A 19 28.75 1.51 -7.31
N PRO A 20 27.79 0.75 -7.90
CA PRO A 20 28.10 -0.19 -8.97
C PRO A 20 28.76 0.48 -10.18
N ALA A 21 28.30 1.67 -10.56
CA ALA A 21 28.87 2.42 -11.68
C ALA A 21 30.34 2.76 -11.45
N LYS A 22 30.71 3.21 -10.24
CA LYS A 22 32.11 3.46 -9.88
C LYS A 22 32.95 2.19 -9.90
N LEU A 23 32.40 1.09 -9.42
CA LEU A 23 33.11 -0.20 -9.40
C LEU A 23 33.40 -0.69 -10.82
N ILE A 24 32.40 -0.64 -11.71
CA ILE A 24 32.56 -1.00 -13.12
C ILE A 24 33.61 -0.10 -13.77
N LEU A 25 33.52 1.22 -13.55
CA LEU A 25 34.50 2.16 -14.12
C LEU A 25 35.91 1.89 -13.58
N ALA A 26 36.05 1.54 -12.30
CA ALA A 26 37.34 1.17 -11.73
C ALA A 26 37.92 -0.10 -12.36
N VAL A 27 37.08 -1.13 -12.55
CA VAL A 27 37.49 -2.38 -13.23
C VAL A 27 37.92 -2.09 -14.67
N LEU A 28 37.16 -1.30 -15.42
CA LEU A 28 37.50 -0.91 -16.78
C LEU A 28 38.82 -0.12 -16.84
N ALA A 29 39.03 0.81 -15.91
CA ALA A 29 40.27 1.57 -15.83
C ALA A 29 41.48 0.71 -15.47
N VAL A 30 41.35 -0.24 -14.54
CA VAL A 30 42.40 -1.23 -14.24
C VAL A 30 42.71 -2.07 -15.49
N GLY A 31 41.67 -2.55 -16.17
CA GLY A 31 41.82 -3.32 -17.41
C GLY A 31 42.52 -2.53 -18.52
N ALA A 32 42.23 -1.23 -18.63
CA ALA A 32 42.88 -0.34 -19.59
C ALA A 32 44.35 -0.06 -19.23
N ILE A 33 44.68 0.09 -17.94
CA ILE A 33 46.06 0.30 -17.49
C ILE A 33 46.91 -0.96 -17.66
N LEU A 34 46.32 -2.13 -17.39
CA LEU A 34 46.98 -3.42 -17.56
C LEU A 34 46.87 -3.98 -18.98
N TRP A 35 46.26 -3.21 -19.90
CA TRP A 35 46.00 -3.64 -21.26
C TRP A 35 47.30 -4.05 -21.95
N ASP A 36 47.31 -5.29 -22.42
CA ASP A 36 48.31 -5.80 -23.35
C ASP A 36 47.65 -6.01 -24.71
N THR A 37 48.44 -6.35 -25.74
CA THR A 37 48.01 -6.59 -27.12
C THR A 37 46.75 -7.44 -27.28
N ASP A 38 46.43 -8.27 -26.29
CA ASP A 38 45.22 -9.09 -26.26
C ASP A 38 44.61 -9.22 -24.85
N LEU A 39 43.31 -9.53 -24.79
CA LEU A 39 42.52 -9.70 -23.59
C LEU A 39 43.01 -10.89 -22.75
N GLU A 40 43.38 -12.01 -23.39
CA GLU A 40 43.90 -13.20 -22.68
C GLU A 40 45.19 -12.88 -21.91
N LYS A 41 46.12 -12.15 -22.52
CA LYS A 41 47.37 -11.73 -21.87
C LYS A 41 47.13 -10.74 -20.74
N THR A 42 46.16 -9.84 -20.92
CA THR A 42 45.73 -8.89 -19.89
C THR A 42 45.18 -9.63 -18.68
N PHE A 43 44.30 -10.61 -18.89
CA PHE A 43 43.78 -11.47 -17.83
C PHE A 43 44.88 -12.28 -17.15
N ALA A 44 45.84 -12.81 -17.91
CA ALA A 44 46.98 -13.56 -17.35
C ALA A 44 47.83 -12.70 -16.40
N LYS A 45 48.06 -11.42 -16.74
CA LYS A 45 48.78 -10.48 -15.85
C LYS A 45 48.01 -10.18 -14.56
N VAL A 46 46.69 -10.05 -14.65
CA VAL A 46 45.83 -9.83 -13.49
C VAL A 46 45.85 -11.04 -12.56
N THR A 47 45.81 -12.25 -13.11
CA THR A 47 45.82 -13.49 -12.32
C THR A 47 47.20 -13.85 -11.76
N GLU A 48 48.29 -13.46 -12.44
CA GLU A 48 49.65 -13.67 -11.95
C GLU A 48 49.95 -12.84 -10.69
N LYS A 49 49.44 -11.61 -10.61
CA LYS A 49 49.66 -10.68 -9.48
C LYS A 49 48.34 -10.15 -8.91
N PRO A 50 47.52 -11.02 -8.28
CA PRO A 50 46.17 -10.65 -7.84
C PRO A 50 46.19 -9.54 -6.78
N VAL A 51 47.18 -9.56 -5.87
CA VAL A 51 47.34 -8.52 -4.84
C VAL A 51 47.61 -7.15 -5.45
N TYR A 52 48.44 -7.08 -6.50
CA TYR A 52 48.75 -5.84 -7.19
C TYR A 52 47.52 -5.31 -7.95
N ALA A 53 46.80 -6.19 -8.67
CA ALA A 53 45.58 -5.83 -9.37
C ALA A 53 44.48 -5.33 -8.40
N CYS A 54 44.30 -6.01 -7.27
CA CYS A 54 43.38 -5.57 -6.21
C CYS A 54 43.79 -4.21 -5.62
N GLY A 55 45.10 -4.00 -5.38
CA GLY A 55 45.63 -2.72 -4.91
C GLY A 55 45.33 -1.58 -5.89
N MET A 56 45.57 -1.79 -7.19
CA MET A 56 45.24 -0.81 -8.23
C MET A 56 43.74 -0.53 -8.31
N LEU A 57 42.90 -1.56 -8.23
CA LEU A 57 41.45 -1.40 -8.22
C LEU A 57 41.00 -0.54 -7.03
N LEU A 58 41.53 -0.80 -5.83
CA LEU A 58 41.23 0.00 -4.63
C LEU A 58 41.65 1.46 -4.80
N ILE A 59 42.86 1.70 -5.33
CA ILE A 59 43.36 3.06 -5.58
C ILE A 59 42.46 3.79 -6.56
N ILE A 60 42.17 3.18 -7.72
CA ILE A 60 41.36 3.78 -8.77
C ILE A 60 39.94 4.03 -8.29
N TYR A 61 39.33 3.05 -7.60
CA TYR A 61 38.01 3.21 -7.00
C TYR A 61 38.00 4.35 -5.96
N GLY A 62 39.06 4.45 -5.15
CA GLY A 62 39.26 5.54 -4.20
C GLY A 62 39.29 6.91 -4.88
N VAL A 63 40.10 7.06 -5.93
CA VAL A 63 40.20 8.29 -6.74
C VAL A 63 38.85 8.64 -7.38
N LEU A 64 38.16 7.68 -7.97
CA LEU A 64 36.83 7.89 -8.57
C LEU A 64 35.79 8.30 -7.52
N SER A 65 35.85 7.68 -6.34
CA SER A 65 34.97 8.02 -5.23
C SER A 65 35.24 9.42 -4.70
N TYR A 66 36.50 9.83 -4.63
CA TYR A 66 36.91 11.18 -4.26
C TYR A 66 36.45 12.21 -5.29
N LEU A 67 36.69 11.98 -6.57
CA LEU A 67 36.25 12.87 -7.65
C LEU A 67 34.72 13.03 -7.66
N TYR A 68 33.99 11.93 -7.50
CA TYR A 68 32.54 11.96 -7.38
C TYR A 68 32.06 12.73 -6.13
N PHE A 69 32.77 12.62 -5.02
CA PHE A 69 32.46 13.39 -3.80
C PHE A 69 32.51 14.89 -4.07
N PHE A 70 33.53 15.39 -4.75
CA PHE A 70 33.64 16.82 -5.11
C PHE A 70 32.58 17.26 -6.12
N ILE A 71 32.33 16.49 -7.17
CA ILE A 71 31.25 16.78 -8.13
C ILE A 71 29.92 16.96 -7.40
N LYS A 72 29.64 16.08 -6.44
CA LYS A 72 28.41 16.11 -5.66
C LYS A 72 28.38 17.27 -4.67
N LEU A 73 29.49 17.62 -4.05
CA LEU A 73 29.58 18.73 -3.09
C LEU A 73 29.19 20.06 -3.75
N PHE A 74 29.66 20.30 -4.97
CA PHE A 74 29.43 21.56 -5.70
C PHE A 74 28.21 21.55 -6.62
N HIS A 75 27.51 20.41 -6.73
CA HIS A 75 26.37 20.22 -7.64
C HIS A 75 26.67 20.61 -9.11
N ASN A 76 27.96 20.61 -9.48
CA ASN A 76 28.45 21.02 -10.78
C ASN A 76 29.70 20.21 -11.13
N TYR A 77 29.67 19.53 -12.27
CA TYR A 77 30.71 18.61 -12.70
C TYR A 77 32.05 19.33 -12.94
N LEU A 78 32.05 20.47 -13.64
CA LEU A 78 33.26 21.21 -13.97
C LEU A 78 33.91 21.78 -12.70
N ILE A 79 33.12 22.43 -11.85
CA ILE A 79 33.60 23.03 -10.60
C ILE A 79 34.16 21.93 -9.70
N GLY A 80 33.46 20.80 -9.57
CA GLY A 80 33.91 19.67 -8.75
C GLY A 80 35.24 19.09 -9.22
N ILE A 81 35.42 18.89 -10.53
CA ILE A 81 36.68 18.37 -11.09
C ILE A 81 37.83 19.35 -10.87
N VAL A 82 37.62 20.65 -11.14
CA VAL A 82 38.64 21.68 -10.96
C VAL A 82 39.06 21.78 -9.49
N ILE A 83 38.10 21.77 -8.56
CA ILE A 83 38.41 21.82 -7.13
C ILE A 83 39.10 20.53 -6.68
N ALA A 84 38.67 19.36 -7.12
CA ALA A 84 39.35 18.11 -6.80
C ALA A 84 40.82 18.11 -7.27
N ALA A 85 41.09 18.61 -8.48
CA ALA A 85 42.44 18.77 -9.01
C ALA A 85 43.25 19.80 -8.21
N ALA A 86 42.64 20.94 -7.85
CA ALA A 86 43.29 21.96 -7.03
C ALA A 86 43.66 21.44 -5.63
N VAL A 87 42.78 20.66 -4.99
CA VAL A 87 43.05 20.04 -3.68
C VAL A 87 44.15 18.97 -3.81
N ALA A 88 44.12 18.14 -4.85
CA ALA A 88 45.18 17.15 -5.09
C ALA A 88 46.54 17.84 -5.33
N TYR A 89 46.56 18.93 -6.09
CA TYR A 89 47.77 19.73 -6.32
C TYR A 89 48.25 20.39 -5.01
N ALA A 90 47.35 20.98 -4.23
CA ALA A 90 47.68 21.54 -2.93
C ALA A 90 48.34 20.49 -2.04
N LEU A 91 47.72 19.32 -1.87
CA LEU A 91 48.27 18.20 -1.10
C LEU A 91 49.64 17.74 -1.63
N TYR A 92 49.84 17.74 -2.95
CA TYR A 92 51.13 17.43 -3.56
C TYR A 92 52.20 18.46 -3.18
N THR A 93 51.89 19.76 -3.21
CA THR A 93 52.86 20.82 -2.87
C THR A 93 53.27 20.84 -1.40
N ILE A 94 52.38 20.46 -0.49
CA ILE A 94 52.68 20.40 0.95
C ILE A 94 53.18 19.03 1.39
N ARG A 95 53.29 18.06 0.48
CA ARG A 95 53.70 16.67 0.79
C ARG A 95 55.02 16.62 1.54
N ASP A 96 56.00 17.43 1.09
CA ASP A 96 57.36 17.40 1.63
C ASP A 96 57.45 17.98 3.05
N ASN A 97 56.40 18.65 3.53
CA ASN A 97 56.30 19.12 4.93
C ASN A 97 55.87 18.01 5.90
N PHE A 98 55.47 16.83 5.41
CA PHE A 98 55.01 15.71 6.23
C PHE A 98 56.07 14.61 6.31
N THR A 99 56.11 13.93 7.46
CA THR A 99 56.91 12.71 7.64
C THR A 99 56.39 11.58 6.74
N GLU A 100 57.23 10.59 6.42
CA GLU A 100 56.84 9.44 5.58
C GLU A 100 55.58 8.73 6.10
N ASN A 101 55.51 8.51 7.42
CA ASN A 101 54.33 7.90 8.05
C ASN A 101 53.06 8.73 7.86
N GLN A 102 53.16 10.07 7.96
CA GLN A 102 52.03 10.96 7.74
C GLN A 102 51.60 10.98 6.27
N GLN A 103 52.55 10.95 5.33
CA GLN A 103 52.24 10.87 3.90
C GLN A 103 51.47 9.57 3.58
N ILE A 104 51.92 8.43 4.13
CA ILE A 104 51.23 7.13 3.96
C ILE A 104 49.81 7.20 4.52
N ILE A 105 49.62 7.76 5.72
CA ILE A 105 48.29 7.89 6.34
C ILE A 105 47.37 8.78 5.49
N ILE A 106 47.87 9.92 4.99
CA ILE A 106 47.08 10.83 4.15
C ILE A 106 46.64 10.12 2.87
N VAL A 107 47.55 9.41 2.20
CA VAL A 107 47.25 8.64 0.98
C VAL A 107 46.25 7.52 1.26
N LEU A 108 46.39 6.80 2.37
CA LEU A 108 45.43 5.78 2.79
C LEU A 108 44.04 6.38 3.05
N ILE A 109 43.95 7.55 3.70
CA ILE A 109 42.67 8.24 3.91
C ILE A 109 42.03 8.64 2.58
N MET A 110 42.81 9.12 1.61
CA MET A 110 42.28 9.48 0.29
C MET A 110 41.75 8.27 -0.47
N ILE A 111 42.48 7.14 -0.43
CA ILE A 111 42.10 5.91 -1.13
C ILE A 111 40.90 5.25 -0.45
N LEU A 112 40.92 5.12 0.87
CA LEU A 112 39.94 4.37 1.65
C LEU A 112 38.73 5.20 2.07
N GLY A 113 38.88 6.53 2.19
CA GLY A 113 37.82 7.41 2.67
C GLY A 113 36.56 7.37 1.79
N GLY A 114 36.74 7.35 0.47
CA GLY A 114 35.65 7.16 -0.49
C GLY A 114 34.87 5.86 -0.28
N PRO A 115 35.52 4.68 -0.38
CA PRO A 115 34.92 3.38 -0.06
C PRO A 115 34.22 3.32 1.30
N VAL A 116 34.87 3.84 2.35
CA VAL A 116 34.31 3.83 3.71
C VAL A 116 33.02 4.64 3.78
N LEU A 117 32.96 5.82 3.16
CA LEU A 117 31.74 6.63 3.11
C LEU A 117 30.62 5.94 2.33
N ASP A 118 30.93 5.26 1.24
CA ASP A 118 29.96 4.50 0.46
C ASP A 118 29.43 3.28 1.25
N LEU A 119 30.29 2.60 2.02
CA LEU A 119 29.89 1.52 2.93
C LEU A 119 28.97 2.04 4.05
N LEU A 120 29.31 3.16 4.67
CA LEU A 120 28.46 3.80 5.70
C LEU A 120 27.08 4.18 5.14
N ARG A 121 27.02 4.67 3.89
CA ARG A 121 25.75 4.94 3.20
C ARG A 121 24.94 3.67 2.97
N PHE A 122 25.58 2.57 2.60
CA PHE A 122 24.93 1.27 2.44
C PHE A 122 24.34 0.76 3.74
N ILE A 123 25.11 0.81 4.84
CA ILE A 123 24.63 0.41 6.17
C ILE A 123 23.43 1.26 6.59
N ARG A 124 23.54 2.58 6.44
CA ARG A 124 22.45 3.51 6.76
C ARG A 124 21.19 3.23 5.94
N TYR A 125 21.34 2.95 4.65
CA TYR A 125 20.21 2.57 3.78
C TYR A 125 19.57 1.27 4.24
N ARG A 126 20.36 0.26 4.59
CA ARG A 126 19.82 -1.03 5.05
C ARG A 126 19.00 -0.87 6.32
N ASN A 127 19.51 -0.12 7.30
CA ASN A 127 18.81 0.13 8.56
C ASN A 127 17.49 0.88 8.32
N MET A 128 17.53 1.94 7.52
CA MET A 128 16.34 2.75 7.25
C MET A 128 15.31 2.04 6.37
N LYS A 129 15.76 1.21 5.41
CA LYS A 129 14.87 0.35 4.61
C LYS A 129 14.13 -0.65 5.50
N ARG A 130 14.82 -1.23 6.49
CA ARG A 130 14.22 -2.16 7.45
C ARG A 130 13.10 -1.49 8.26
N GLU A 131 13.37 -0.31 8.81
CA GLU A 131 12.35 0.46 9.55
C GLU A 131 11.11 0.78 8.71
N VAL A 132 11.30 1.14 7.44
CA VAL A 132 10.17 1.48 6.54
C VAL A 132 9.35 0.24 6.20
N ILE A 133 9.98 -0.92 6.04
CA ILE A 133 9.26 -2.18 5.77
C ILE A 133 8.44 -2.59 7.01
N GLU A 134 9.05 -2.58 8.19
CA GLU A 134 8.37 -2.91 9.46
C GLU A 134 7.16 -1.97 9.69
N GLU A 135 7.32 -0.66 9.45
CA GLU A 135 6.19 0.30 9.56
C GLU A 135 5.10 0.06 8.50
N SER A 136 5.47 -0.44 7.31
CA SER A 136 4.51 -0.75 6.25
C SER A 136 3.73 -2.05 6.48
N GLU A 137 4.37 -3.05 7.10
CA GLU A 137 3.73 -4.32 7.49
C GLU A 137 2.74 -4.06 8.63
N GLU A 138 3.15 -3.33 9.68
CA GLU A 138 2.24 -2.97 10.78
C GLU A 138 1.02 -2.16 10.28
N PHE A 139 1.22 -1.27 9.31
CA PHE A 139 0.13 -0.52 8.71
C PHE A 139 -0.80 -1.40 7.87
N ARG A 140 -0.26 -2.39 7.16
CA ARG A 140 -1.03 -3.35 6.38
C ARG A 140 -1.88 -4.24 7.30
N ASP A 141 -1.30 -4.76 8.37
CA ASP A 141 -2.01 -5.59 9.35
C ASP A 141 -3.19 -4.83 9.98
N LYS A 142 -3.02 -3.53 10.27
CA LYS A 142 -4.11 -2.67 10.75
C LYS A 142 -5.22 -2.47 9.72
N ILE A 143 -4.88 -2.38 8.44
CA ILE A 143 -5.88 -2.27 7.37
C ILE A 143 -6.64 -3.58 7.22
N ASP A 144 -5.95 -4.71 7.27
CA ASP A 144 -6.56 -6.03 7.15
C ASP A 144 -7.51 -6.28 8.34
N ASP A 145 -7.12 -5.92 9.57
CA ASP A 145 -8.02 -5.96 10.75
C ASP A 145 -9.26 -5.05 10.60
N ILE A 146 -9.11 -3.85 10.04
CA ILE A 146 -10.26 -2.97 9.75
C ILE A 146 -11.16 -3.59 8.68
N TYR A 147 -10.59 -4.15 7.62
CA TYR A 147 -11.35 -4.74 6.52
C TYR A 147 -12.13 -5.97 6.96
N ASP A 148 -11.51 -6.86 7.74
CA ASP A 148 -12.16 -8.04 8.33
C ASP A 148 -13.27 -7.65 9.30
N ASN A 149 -13.04 -6.63 10.15
CA ASN A 149 -14.08 -6.12 11.05
C ASN A 149 -15.26 -5.49 10.29
N VAL A 150 -15.02 -4.79 9.17
CA VAL A 150 -16.08 -4.17 8.37
C VAL A 150 -16.84 -5.21 7.55
N HIS A 151 -16.17 -6.18 6.93
CA HIS A 151 -16.82 -7.22 6.14
C HIS A 151 -17.52 -8.29 6.99
N GLY A 152 -16.99 -8.62 8.16
CA GLY A 152 -17.67 -9.48 9.13
C GLY A 152 -19.00 -8.87 9.61
N TYR A 153 -19.09 -7.54 9.67
CA TYR A 153 -20.35 -6.84 9.93
C TYR A 153 -21.38 -7.03 8.81
N ASP A 154 -20.97 -6.94 7.55
CA ASP A 154 -21.87 -7.11 6.40
C ASP A 154 -22.35 -8.57 6.23
N GLU A 155 -21.49 -9.58 6.44
CA GLU A 155 -21.88 -10.99 6.37
C GLU A 155 -22.82 -11.40 7.51
N GLY A 156 -22.58 -10.92 8.73
CA GLY A 156 -23.47 -11.13 9.87
C GLY A 156 -24.83 -10.44 9.71
N TYR A 157 -24.83 -9.25 9.09
CA TYR A 157 -26.05 -8.49 8.79
C TYR A 157 -26.90 -9.21 7.73
N ASP A 158 -26.31 -9.65 6.62
CA ASP A 158 -27.03 -10.37 5.56
C ASP A 158 -27.57 -11.72 6.06
N ALA A 159 -26.80 -12.47 6.87
CA ALA A 159 -27.26 -13.74 7.44
C ALA A 159 -28.38 -13.58 8.48
N GLY A 160 -28.33 -12.53 9.31
CA GLY A 160 -29.40 -12.17 10.24
C GLY A 160 -30.67 -11.71 9.51
N TYR A 161 -30.49 -10.92 8.45
CA TYR A 161 -31.58 -10.41 7.61
C TYR A 161 -32.32 -11.53 6.89
N GLU A 162 -31.61 -12.47 6.26
CA GLU A 162 -32.24 -13.63 5.61
C GLU A 162 -32.95 -14.53 6.62
N ARG A 163 -32.40 -14.72 7.83
CA ARG A 163 -33.07 -15.48 8.90
C ARG A 163 -34.34 -14.79 9.37
N GLY A 164 -34.31 -13.47 9.56
CA GLY A 164 -35.48 -12.66 9.93
C GLY A 164 -36.55 -12.65 8.83
N TYR A 165 -36.16 -12.45 7.57
CA TYR A 165 -37.06 -12.46 6.42
C TYR A 165 -37.75 -13.81 6.22
N ASN A 166 -37.00 -14.93 6.30
CA ASN A 166 -37.60 -16.27 6.20
C ASN A 166 -38.49 -16.62 7.39
N ARG A 167 -38.13 -16.16 8.61
CA ARG A 167 -38.96 -16.34 9.80
C ARG A 167 -40.26 -15.56 9.72
N GLY A 168 -40.19 -14.27 9.38
CA GLY A 168 -41.37 -13.42 9.20
C GLY A 168 -42.28 -13.90 8.07
N ARG A 169 -41.72 -14.38 6.96
CA ARG A 169 -42.49 -15.01 5.87
C ARG A 169 -43.23 -16.26 6.36
N ASN A 170 -42.55 -17.16 7.07
CA ASN A 170 -43.18 -18.38 7.59
C ASN A 170 -44.25 -18.08 8.65
N GLU A 171 -44.03 -17.09 9.51
CA GLU A 171 -45.03 -16.64 10.50
C GLU A 171 -46.25 -16.00 9.82
N LYS A 172 -46.06 -15.21 8.74
CA LYS A 172 -47.17 -14.64 7.95
C LYS A 172 -47.95 -15.74 7.20
N ILE A 173 -47.26 -16.76 6.68
CA ILE A 173 -47.92 -17.93 6.06
C ILE A 173 -48.72 -18.71 7.09
N ASP A 174 -48.18 -18.98 8.30
CA ASP A 174 -48.93 -19.67 9.37
C ASP A 174 -50.13 -18.84 9.83
N TYR A 175 -49.99 -17.51 9.90
CA TYR A 175 -51.10 -16.61 10.20
C TYR A 175 -52.21 -16.68 9.13
N TYR A 176 -51.87 -16.55 7.85
CA TYR A 176 -52.86 -16.65 6.77
C TYR A 176 -53.46 -18.05 6.62
N GLU A 177 -52.71 -19.12 6.89
CA GLU A 177 -53.27 -20.48 6.91
C GLU A 177 -54.23 -20.66 8.08
N ARG A 178 -53.87 -20.16 9.27
CA ARG A 178 -54.71 -20.25 10.46
C ARG A 178 -55.96 -19.40 10.33
N GLU A 179 -55.83 -18.18 9.81
CA GLU A 179 -56.93 -17.28 9.50
C GLU A 179 -57.81 -17.85 8.39
N ARG A 180 -57.25 -18.46 7.34
CA ARG A 180 -58.03 -19.14 6.28
C ARG A 180 -58.79 -20.36 6.80
N ILE A 181 -58.20 -21.13 7.71
CA ILE A 181 -58.88 -22.27 8.37
C ILE A 181 -59.98 -21.76 9.32
N GLU A 182 -59.76 -20.63 9.99
CA GLU A 182 -60.75 -19.99 10.87
C GLU A 182 -61.90 -19.37 10.06
N TYR A 183 -61.60 -18.70 8.94
CA TYR A 183 -62.57 -18.16 7.99
C TYR A 183 -63.38 -19.26 7.31
N SER A 184 -62.74 -20.36 6.85
CA SER A 184 -63.48 -21.47 6.25
C SER A 184 -64.38 -22.19 7.27
N ARG A 185 -64.12 -22.01 8.57
CA ARG A 185 -64.96 -22.53 9.65
C ARG A 185 -66.11 -21.60 10.00
N TYR A 186 -65.96 -20.30 9.72
CA TYR A 186 -66.99 -19.27 9.95
C TYR A 186 -67.91 -19.08 8.74
N GLU A 187 -67.43 -19.26 7.50
CA GLU A 187 -68.26 -19.17 6.28
C GLU A 187 -69.32 -20.27 6.18
N ASP A 188 -69.17 -21.38 6.91
CA ASP A 188 -70.19 -22.41 7.01
C ASP A 188 -71.38 -22.00 7.93
N GLU A 189 -71.34 -20.83 8.59
CA GLU A 189 -72.33 -20.51 9.63
C GLU A 189 -73.04 -19.13 9.60
N TYR A 190 -72.62 -18.09 8.85
CA TYR A 190 -73.39 -16.82 8.80
C TYR A 190 -73.31 -16.05 7.46
N ASP A 191 -74.49 -15.78 6.87
CA ASP A 191 -74.78 -14.65 5.96
C ASP A 191 -74.78 -13.37 6.81
N ASP A 192 -74.13 -12.27 6.37
CA ASP A 192 -74.68 -10.90 6.43
C ASP A 192 -73.66 -9.77 6.13
N GLU A 193 -74.23 -8.69 5.62
CA GLU A 193 -73.69 -7.60 4.81
C GLU A 193 -72.86 -6.52 5.56
N ASP A 194 -72.38 -6.79 6.79
CA ASP A 194 -71.77 -5.76 7.67
C ASP A 194 -70.23 -5.63 7.57
N TYR A 195 -69.55 -6.46 6.75
CA TYR A 195 -68.07 -6.54 6.69
C TYR A 195 -67.36 -5.41 5.92
N ILE A 196 -68.11 -4.52 5.26
CA ILE A 196 -67.56 -3.54 4.32
C ILE A 196 -67.15 -2.22 5.00
N GLU A 197 -67.75 -1.84 6.14
CA GLU A 197 -67.55 -0.51 6.74
C GLU A 197 -66.22 -0.34 7.52
N GLU A 198 -65.58 -1.40 8.01
CA GLU A 198 -64.40 -1.27 8.88
C GLU A 198 -63.07 -1.16 8.10
N LYS A 199 -63.04 -1.59 6.83
CA LYS A 199 -61.83 -1.52 5.98
C LYS A 199 -61.52 -0.10 5.51
N GLU A 200 -62.48 0.82 5.55
CA GLU A 200 -62.34 2.21 5.07
C GLU A 200 -61.67 3.17 6.09
N ARG A 201 -61.31 2.71 7.29
CA ARG A 201 -60.71 3.57 8.36
C ARG A 201 -59.21 3.36 8.60
N MET A 202 -58.44 2.80 7.67
CA MET A 202 -56.97 2.78 7.80
C MET A 202 -56.35 4.10 7.31
N PRO A 203 -55.43 4.72 8.07
CA PRO A 203 -54.70 5.89 7.59
C PRO A 203 -53.87 5.50 6.36
N GLU A 204 -53.97 6.29 5.28
CA GLU A 204 -53.17 6.10 4.06
C GLU A 204 -51.68 6.19 4.41
N LEU A 205 -50.99 5.06 4.34
CA LEU A 205 -49.53 4.99 4.48
C LEU A 205 -48.87 5.67 3.26
N PRO A 206 -47.69 6.29 3.43
CA PRO A 206 -46.95 6.88 2.31
C PRO A 206 -46.68 5.80 1.26
N THR A 207 -46.99 6.07 -0.01
CA THR A 207 -46.65 5.20 -1.14
C THR A 207 -45.48 5.79 -1.92
N GLY A 208 -44.67 4.95 -2.58
CA GLY A 208 -43.57 5.41 -3.43
C GLY A 208 -42.17 5.25 -2.84
N PHE A 209 -41.96 4.27 -1.97
CA PHE A 209 -40.64 4.02 -1.36
C PHE A 209 -39.55 3.66 -2.40
N PHE A 210 -39.98 3.09 -3.52
CA PHE A 210 -39.12 2.62 -4.62
C PHE A 210 -39.15 3.52 -5.85
N GLU A 211 -39.70 4.72 -5.73
CA GLU A 211 -39.79 5.67 -6.84
C GLU A 211 -38.38 5.97 -7.41
N GLY A 212 -38.22 5.79 -8.73
CA GLY A 212 -36.94 5.94 -9.42
C GLY A 212 -36.11 4.65 -9.57
N CYS A 213 -36.51 3.53 -8.97
CA CYS A 213 -35.86 2.23 -9.19
C CYS A 213 -36.43 1.57 -10.46
N LYS A 214 -35.62 1.46 -11.51
CA LYS A 214 -36.04 0.91 -12.83
C LYS A 214 -35.58 -0.53 -13.08
N SER A 215 -34.87 -1.14 -12.14
CA SER A 215 -34.35 -2.51 -12.26
C SER A 215 -34.57 -3.29 -10.96
N PRO A 216 -34.74 -4.62 -11.03
CA PRO A 216 -34.94 -5.46 -9.84
C PRO A 216 -33.74 -5.39 -8.88
N GLU A 217 -32.52 -5.21 -9.38
CA GLU A 217 -31.32 -5.00 -8.55
C GLU A 217 -31.34 -3.65 -7.83
N ALA A 218 -31.85 -2.60 -8.48
CA ALA A 218 -32.01 -1.29 -7.88
C ALA A 218 -33.09 -1.31 -6.78
N ILE A 219 -34.20 -2.04 -7.02
CA ILE A 219 -35.27 -2.26 -6.03
C ILE A 219 -34.71 -3.01 -4.82
N LYS A 220 -33.97 -4.11 -5.03
CA LYS A 220 -33.33 -4.88 -3.95
C LYS A 220 -32.34 -4.05 -3.13
N LYS A 221 -31.54 -3.20 -3.80
CA LYS A 221 -30.60 -2.30 -3.13
C LYS A 221 -31.33 -1.25 -2.30
N ARG A 222 -32.34 -0.60 -2.88
CA ARG A 222 -33.17 0.40 -2.19
C ARG A 222 -33.91 -0.19 -1.00
N TYR A 223 -34.41 -1.42 -1.13
CA TYR A 223 -35.06 -2.15 -0.05
C TYR A 223 -34.11 -2.34 1.14
N ARG A 224 -32.87 -2.82 0.89
CA ARG A 224 -31.85 -2.96 1.95
C ARG A 224 -31.54 -1.63 2.63
N ASP A 225 -31.41 -0.55 1.87
CA ASP A 225 -31.12 0.78 2.41
C ASP A 225 -32.29 1.31 3.28
N LEU A 226 -33.53 1.10 2.86
CA LEU A 226 -34.72 1.51 3.61
C LEU A 226 -34.89 0.68 4.89
N CYS A 227 -34.68 -0.63 4.83
CA CYS A 227 -34.72 -1.48 6.01
C CYS A 227 -33.64 -1.10 7.03
N LYS A 228 -32.43 -0.75 6.58
CA LYS A 228 -31.36 -0.22 7.45
C LYS A 228 -31.74 1.04 8.23
N VAL A 229 -32.70 1.83 7.75
CA VAL A 229 -33.14 3.07 8.41
C VAL A 229 -34.39 2.84 9.25
N TYR A 230 -35.37 2.12 8.70
CA TYR A 230 -36.71 2.02 9.27
C TYR A 230 -36.99 0.73 10.07
N HIS A 231 -36.02 -0.18 10.22
CA HIS A 231 -36.18 -1.37 11.05
C HIS A 231 -36.51 -1.00 12.50
N PRO A 232 -37.49 -1.65 13.16
CA PRO A 232 -37.91 -1.31 14.53
C PRO A 232 -36.79 -1.44 15.58
N ASP A 233 -35.76 -2.27 15.32
CA ASP A 233 -34.58 -2.38 16.21
C ASP A 233 -33.63 -1.19 16.13
N ASN A 234 -33.74 -0.37 15.08
CA ASN A 234 -33.07 0.92 15.07
C ASN A 234 -33.87 1.85 15.97
N GLY A 235 -33.23 2.56 16.90
CA GLY A 235 -33.91 3.37 17.93
C GLY A 235 -34.85 4.48 17.45
N ASN A 236 -35.10 4.61 16.15
CA ASN A 236 -36.02 5.53 15.49
C ASN A 236 -36.87 4.86 14.38
N GLY A 237 -36.90 3.53 14.29
CA GLY A 237 -37.67 2.78 13.30
C GLY A 237 -39.16 2.71 13.65
N SER A 238 -40.01 2.51 12.63
CA SER A 238 -41.46 2.38 12.80
C SER A 238 -41.93 1.09 12.14
N GLU A 239 -42.53 0.21 12.93
CA GLU A 239 -43.04 -1.09 12.47
C GLU A 239 -44.09 -0.93 11.36
N ALA A 240 -44.95 0.08 11.46
CA ALA A 240 -45.96 0.38 10.44
C ALA A 240 -45.32 0.78 9.09
N ILE A 241 -44.26 1.58 9.10
CA ILE A 241 -43.55 2.01 7.89
C ILE A 241 -42.74 0.83 7.32
N PHE A 242 -42.11 0.04 8.18
CA PHE A 242 -41.35 -1.14 7.77
C PHE A 242 -42.22 -2.18 7.07
N ASN A 243 -43.43 -2.41 7.58
CA ASN A 243 -44.40 -3.31 6.96
C ASN A 243 -44.87 -2.78 5.59
N ALA A 244 -45.14 -1.47 5.48
CA ALA A 244 -45.49 -0.84 4.20
C ALA A 244 -44.39 -0.99 3.13
N ILE A 245 -43.12 -0.84 3.53
CA ILE A 245 -41.96 -1.03 2.64
C ILE A 245 -41.85 -2.49 2.19
N CYS A 246 -42.07 -3.45 3.10
CA CYS A 246 -42.03 -4.88 2.77
C CYS A 246 -43.16 -5.27 1.81
N ASP A 247 -44.37 -4.78 2.03
CA ASP A 247 -45.51 -5.08 1.18
C ASP A 247 -45.34 -4.46 -0.23
N GLU A 248 -44.84 -3.22 -0.35
CA GLU A 248 -44.53 -2.61 -1.65
C GLU A 248 -43.40 -3.34 -2.40
N TYR A 249 -42.36 -3.81 -1.67
CA TYR A 249 -41.26 -4.59 -2.25
C TYR A 249 -41.72 -5.94 -2.81
N ASN A 250 -42.52 -6.70 -2.04
CA ASN A 250 -43.01 -8.01 -2.50
C ASN A 250 -43.89 -7.84 -3.75
N ARG A 251 -44.77 -6.84 -3.77
CA ARG A 251 -45.59 -6.54 -4.96
C ARG A 251 -44.75 -6.26 -6.21
N LEU A 252 -43.65 -5.53 -6.09
CA LEU A 252 -42.78 -5.19 -7.22
C LEU A 252 -41.84 -6.32 -7.67
N MET A 253 -41.66 -7.36 -6.85
CA MET A 253 -40.81 -8.51 -7.16
C MET A 253 -41.60 -9.74 -7.60
N ASP A 254 -42.92 -9.76 -7.32
CA ASP A 254 -43.85 -10.81 -7.76
C ASP A 254 -44.50 -10.50 -9.14
N GLU A 255 -44.38 -9.26 -9.66
CA GLU A 255 -44.68 -8.87 -11.06
C GLU A 255 -43.52 -9.16 -12.02
#